data_AF-A0AAI8MMQ2-F1
#
_entry.id   AF-A0AAI8MMQ2-F1
#
_cell.length_a   1.000
_cell.length_b   1.000
_cell.length_c   1.000
_cell.angle_alpha   90.00
_cell.angle_beta   90.00
_cell.angle_gamma   90.00
#
_symmetry.space_group_name_H-M   'P 1'
#
loop_
_entity.id
_entity.type
_entity.pdbx_description
1 polymer ?
#
loop_
_entity_poly.entity_id
_entity_poly.type
_entity_poly.pdbx_seq_one_letter_code
_entity_poly.pdbx_strand_id
1 'polypeptide(L)'
;MLNKIEMHDRMVSHHILDYYEASEDEINKRIFERCHKYSRCDEIEEFSLEFPEEFPGQQYMGADPIVRRFQQLMLQSIKAKNVLEIGTFVGASTMSMASSIGEDGRVWSIEKYDRFAKIARKNFEKNGVKNITLLEGDAFEILQTSLHSAGGG
;
A
#
# COMPACT_ATOMS: atom_id res chain seq x y z
N MET A 1 32.37 -32.59 13.00
CA MET A 1 31.06 -32.07 13.48
C MET A 1 31.25 -30.59 13.76
N LEU A 2 30.57 -29.62 13.16
CA LEU A 2 29.47 -29.58 12.18
C LEU A 2 29.88 -28.57 11.09
N ASN A 3 29.66 -28.91 9.81
CA ASN A 3 29.71 -27.91 8.74
C ASN A 3 28.47 -27.03 8.88
N LYS A 4 28.66 -25.80 9.38
CA LYS A 4 27.66 -24.75 9.31
C LYS A 4 27.73 -24.17 7.90
N ILE A 5 26.64 -24.26 7.14
CA ILE A 5 26.55 -23.56 5.85
C ILE A 5 26.32 -22.08 6.20
N GLU A 6 27.32 -21.24 5.94
CA GLU A 6 27.14 -19.78 5.97
C GLU A 6 26.49 -19.34 4.66
N MET A 7 25.28 -18.79 4.76
CA MET A 7 24.64 -18.10 3.64
C MET A 7 25.30 -16.73 3.48
N HIS A 8 26.24 -16.62 2.54
CA HIS A 8 26.68 -15.32 2.04
C HIS A 8 25.65 -14.79 1.05
N ASP A 9 24.81 -13.87 1.49
CA ASP A 9 24.06 -13.03 0.57
C ASP A 9 25.06 -12.12 -0.16
N ARG A 10 25.32 -12.41 -1.44
CA ARG A 10 26.26 -11.66 -2.27
C ARG A 10 25.71 -10.30 -2.72
N MET A 11 24.46 -9.96 -2.43
CA MET A 11 23.87 -8.69 -2.86
C MET A 11 23.95 -7.58 -1.81
N VAL A 12 24.13 -7.91 -0.53
CA VAL A 12 24.37 -6.90 0.53
C VAL A 12 25.43 -7.42 1.49
N SER A 13 26.70 -7.26 1.15
CA SER A 13 27.79 -7.60 2.07
C SER A 13 27.82 -6.65 3.26
N HIS A 14 27.91 -7.19 4.48
CA HIS A 14 28.16 -6.40 5.71
C HIS A 14 29.38 -5.47 5.61
N HIS A 15 30.30 -5.71 4.67
CA HIS A 15 31.42 -4.83 4.35
C HIS A 15 31.00 -3.39 4.04
N ILE A 16 29.79 -3.14 3.54
CA ILE A 16 29.30 -1.78 3.30
C ILE A 16 29.14 -1.02 4.61
N LEU A 17 28.72 -1.68 5.70
CA LEU A 17 28.50 -1.05 7.00
C LEU A 17 29.83 -0.58 7.62
N ASP A 18 30.92 -1.35 7.41
CA ASP A 18 32.27 -0.98 7.88
C ASP A 18 32.79 0.33 7.28
N TYR A 19 32.38 0.68 6.05
CA TYR A 19 32.76 1.95 5.40
C TYR A 19 32.02 3.18 5.96
N TYR A 20 30.85 2.98 6.55
CA TYR A 20 30.00 4.07 7.01
C TYR A 20 30.22 4.45 8.49
N GLU A 21 31.08 3.71 9.20
CA GLU A 21 31.37 3.89 10.64
C GLU A 21 30.10 4.08 11.50
N ALA A 22 29.01 3.38 11.14
CA ALA A 22 27.68 3.56 11.74
C ALA A 22 27.01 2.20 11.98
N SER A 23 26.12 2.13 12.98
CA SER A 23 25.34 0.93 13.23
C SER A 23 24.34 0.67 12.10
N GLU A 24 23.89 -0.57 11.97
CA GLU A 24 22.84 -0.95 11.02
C GLU A 24 21.55 -0.13 11.25
N ASP A 25 21.16 0.10 12.50
CA ASP A 25 20.00 0.93 12.86
C ASP A 25 20.16 2.38 12.38
N GLU A 26 21.35 2.94 12.53
CA GLU A 26 21.64 4.31 12.09
C GLU A 26 21.62 4.41 10.55
N ILE A 27 22.15 3.41 9.86
CA ILE A 27 22.14 3.35 8.40
C ILE A 27 20.70 3.19 7.88
N ASN A 28 19.92 2.28 8.47
CA ASN A 28 18.51 2.08 8.11
C ASN A 28 17.69 3.35 8.32
N LYS A 29 17.90 4.04 9.45
CA LYS A 29 17.26 5.34 9.72
C LYS A 29 17.63 6.38 8.66
N ARG A 30 18.93 6.53 8.34
CA ARG A 30 19.40 7.47 7.32
C ARG A 30 18.85 7.15 5.93
N ILE A 31 18.78 5.87 5.56
CA ILE A 31 18.16 5.43 4.30
C ILE A 31 16.68 5.80 4.27
N PHE A 32 15.94 5.47 5.33
CA PHE A 32 14.52 5.80 5.44
C PHE A 32 14.28 7.30 5.29
N GLU A 33 14.99 8.15 6.04
CA GLU A 33 14.85 9.60 5.98
C GLU A 33 15.16 10.16 4.58
N ARG A 34 16.19 9.64 3.90
CA ARG A 34 16.50 10.04 2.52
C ARG A 34 15.43 9.59 1.55
N CYS A 35 15.00 8.33 1.63
CA CYS A 35 13.94 7.81 0.77
C CYS A 35 12.65 8.61 0.96
N HIS A 36 12.26 8.91 2.20
CA HIS A 36 11.09 9.73 2.50
C HIS A 36 11.18 11.12 1.85
N LYS A 37 12.30 11.82 2.09
CA LYS A 37 12.55 13.17 1.57
C LYS A 37 12.57 13.21 0.04
N TYR A 38 13.32 12.33 -0.61
CA TYR A 38 13.56 12.40 -2.05
C TYR A 38 12.48 11.69 -2.88
N SER A 39 11.71 10.77 -2.29
CA SER A 39 10.53 10.19 -2.94
C SER A 39 9.32 11.15 -2.90
N ARG A 40 9.47 12.30 -2.21
CA ARG A 40 8.43 13.34 -2.04
C ARG A 40 7.19 12.74 -1.36
N CYS A 41 7.40 11.92 -0.34
CA CYS A 41 6.31 11.24 0.38
C CYS A 41 5.38 12.23 1.07
N ASP A 42 5.90 13.37 1.52
CA ASP A 42 5.13 14.48 2.11
C ASP A 42 4.21 15.18 1.10
N GLU A 43 4.45 15.00 -0.21
CA GLU A 43 3.61 15.58 -1.27
C GLU A 43 2.53 14.63 -1.78
N ILE A 44 2.52 13.38 -1.29
CA ILE A 44 1.37 12.50 -1.51
C ILE A 44 0.23 13.18 -0.76
N GLU A 45 -0.86 13.50 -1.49
CA GLU A 45 -2.07 14.11 -0.93
C GLU A 45 -2.35 13.54 0.46
N GLU A 46 -2.18 14.38 1.50
CA GLU A 46 -2.51 14.00 2.87
C GLU A 46 -4.03 13.85 2.92
N PHE A 47 -4.49 12.65 2.60
CA PHE A 47 -5.88 12.31 2.75
C PHE A 47 -6.29 12.59 4.20
N SER A 48 -7.40 13.28 4.37
CA SER A 48 -8.00 13.40 5.70
C SER A 48 -8.56 12.04 6.08
N LEU A 49 -7.81 11.28 6.86
CA LEU A 49 -8.14 9.92 7.28
C LEU A 49 -8.74 9.91 8.66
N GLU A 50 -9.83 9.18 8.80
CA GLU A 50 -10.32 8.69 10.07
C GLU A 50 -9.80 7.29 10.31
N PHE A 51 -9.51 7.01 11.58
CA PHE A 51 -9.07 5.72 12.06
C PHE A 51 -10.03 5.21 13.13
N PRO A 52 -10.18 3.90 13.27
CA PRO A 52 -10.95 3.29 14.35
C PRO A 52 -10.39 3.68 15.73
N GLU A 53 -11.26 4.21 16.60
CA GLU A 53 -10.88 4.70 17.94
C GLU A 53 -10.51 3.58 18.92
N GLU A 54 -11.05 2.38 18.69
CA GLU A 54 -11.01 1.23 19.62
C GLU A 54 -9.65 0.53 19.69
N PHE A 55 -8.70 0.88 18.81
CA PHE A 55 -7.41 0.21 18.70
C PHE A 55 -6.26 1.21 18.52
N PRO A 56 -5.64 1.68 19.62
CA PRO A 56 -4.45 2.50 19.53
C PRO A 56 -3.35 1.75 18.75
N GLY A 57 -2.83 2.39 17.70
CA GLY A 57 -1.80 1.83 16.82
C GLY A 57 -2.30 1.21 15.51
N GLN A 58 -3.61 1.17 15.20
CA GLN A 58 -4.07 0.64 13.91
C GLN A 58 -3.61 1.45 12.68
N GLN A 59 -3.11 2.68 12.87
CA GLN A 59 -2.38 3.42 11.83
C GLN A 59 -1.20 2.65 11.22
N TYR A 60 -0.58 1.72 11.98
CA TYR A 60 0.52 0.88 11.49
C TYR A 60 0.09 -0.23 10.52
N MET A 61 -1.22 -0.48 10.35
CA MET A 61 -1.72 -1.46 9.38
C MET A 61 -1.80 -0.91 7.95
N GLY A 62 -1.74 0.42 7.80
CA GLY A 62 -1.72 1.06 6.49
C GLY A 62 -0.35 0.96 5.82
N ALA A 63 -0.33 0.99 4.48
CA ALA A 63 0.91 1.08 3.74
C ALA A 63 1.64 2.41 4.04
N ASP A 64 2.91 2.31 4.42
CA ASP A 64 3.81 3.44 4.63
C ASP A 64 3.82 4.38 3.38
N PRO A 65 3.95 5.71 3.56
CA PRO A 65 4.06 6.65 2.44
C PRO A 65 5.08 6.25 1.35
N ILE A 66 6.23 5.66 1.71
CA ILE A 66 7.23 5.19 0.75
C ILE A 66 6.69 4.04 -0.09
N VAL A 67 6.00 3.08 0.54
CA VAL A 67 5.37 1.95 -0.15
C VAL A 67 4.28 2.45 -1.10
N ARG A 68 3.43 3.38 -0.65
CA ARG A 68 2.41 4.00 -1.49
C ARG A 68 3.03 4.73 -2.68
N ARG A 69 4.17 5.41 -2.49
CA ARG A 69 4.88 6.07 -3.59
C ARG A 69 5.40 5.08 -4.62
N PHE A 70 5.95 3.97 -4.16
CA PHE A 70 6.40 2.89 -5.02
C PHE A 70 5.23 2.29 -5.82
N GLN A 71 4.07 2.06 -5.19
CA GLN A 71 2.86 1.61 -5.88
C GLN A 71 2.42 2.59 -6.99
N GLN A 72 2.39 3.90 -6.69
CA GLN A 72 2.07 4.92 -7.69
C GLN A 72 3.03 4.87 -8.89
N LEU A 73 4.34 4.78 -8.62
CA LEU A 73 5.35 4.65 -9.67
C LEU A 73 5.09 3.43 -10.56
N MET A 74 4.79 2.28 -9.96
CA MET A 74 4.49 1.05 -10.69
C MET A 74 3.24 1.20 -11.57
N LEU A 75 2.13 1.72 -11.01
CA LEU A 75 0.88 1.93 -11.73
C LEU A 75 1.03 2.90 -12.91
N GLN A 76 1.76 3.99 -12.70
CA GLN A 76 2.05 4.98 -13.74
C GLN A 76 2.95 4.41 -14.83
N SER A 77 3.97 3.61 -14.46
CA SER A 77 4.91 3.00 -15.41
C SER A 77 4.22 2.03 -16.36
N ILE A 78 3.22 1.30 -15.88
CA ILE A 78 2.44 0.37 -16.71
C ILE A 78 1.19 1.03 -17.33
N LYS A 79 0.98 2.33 -17.10
CA LYS A 79 -0.22 3.08 -17.52
C LYS A 79 -1.52 2.37 -17.11
N ALA A 80 -1.57 1.89 -15.87
CA ALA A 80 -2.71 1.14 -15.35
C ALA A 80 -4.01 1.95 -15.51
N LYS A 81 -5.08 1.26 -15.89
CA LYS A 81 -6.44 1.80 -15.93
C LYS A 81 -7.39 1.09 -14.98
N ASN A 82 -7.07 -0.15 -14.62
CA ASN A 82 -7.89 -0.97 -13.75
C ASN A 82 -6.98 -1.56 -12.67
N VAL A 83 -7.34 -1.37 -11.41
CA VAL A 83 -6.61 -1.88 -10.24
C VAL A 83 -7.56 -2.64 -9.35
N LEU A 84 -7.18 -3.86 -8.96
CA LEU A 84 -7.87 -4.62 -7.92
C LEU A 84 -6.99 -4.64 -6.67
N GLU A 85 -7.54 -4.19 -5.55
CA GLU A 85 -6.93 -4.25 -4.22
C GLU A 85 -7.71 -5.23 -3.35
N ILE A 86 -6.98 -6.09 -2.63
CA ILE A 86 -7.55 -7.01 -1.64
C ILE A 86 -7.05 -6.56 -0.26
N GLY A 87 -7.97 -6.07 0.56
CA GLY A 87 -7.69 -5.39 1.82
C GLY A 87 -7.67 -3.87 1.65
N THR A 88 -8.76 -3.21 1.99
CA THR A 88 -8.90 -1.75 1.91
C THR A 88 -8.43 -1.06 3.19
N PHE A 89 -8.66 -1.69 4.34
CA PHE A 89 -8.53 -1.06 5.66
C PHE A 89 -9.25 0.30 5.70
N VAL A 90 -8.58 1.41 6.03
CA VAL A 90 -9.16 2.76 6.04
C VAL A 90 -9.02 3.52 4.71
N GLY A 91 -8.48 2.88 3.67
CA GLY A 91 -8.50 3.38 2.29
C GLY A 91 -7.33 4.26 1.84
N ALA A 92 -6.25 4.38 2.63
CA ALA A 92 -5.13 5.26 2.30
C ALA A 92 -4.35 4.83 1.03
N SER A 93 -4.11 3.54 0.85
CA SER A 93 -3.50 2.98 -0.36
C SER A 93 -4.47 3.06 -1.54
N THR A 94 -5.75 2.73 -1.31
CA THR A 94 -6.80 2.77 -2.32
C THR A 94 -6.91 4.14 -2.98
N MET A 95 -6.98 5.21 -2.18
CA MET A 95 -7.02 6.59 -2.70
C MET A 95 -5.72 6.98 -3.40
N SER A 96 -4.57 6.60 -2.85
CA SER A 96 -3.27 6.84 -3.49
C SER A 96 -3.19 6.21 -4.88
N MET A 97 -3.66 4.98 -5.03
CA MET A 97 -3.74 4.30 -6.33
C MET A 97 -4.72 5.00 -7.27
N ALA A 98 -5.89 5.37 -6.76
CA ALA A 98 -6.95 6.05 -7.52
C ALA A 98 -6.49 7.41 -8.08
N SER A 99 -5.79 8.23 -7.28
CA SER A 99 -5.19 9.50 -7.74
C SER A 99 -4.11 9.26 -8.80
N SER A 100 -3.38 8.13 -8.74
CA SER A 100 -2.26 7.86 -9.66
C SER A 100 -2.66 7.43 -11.07
N ILE A 101 -3.83 6.82 -11.23
CA ILE A 101 -4.32 6.28 -12.53
C ILE A 101 -5.25 7.23 -13.29
N GLY A 102 -5.59 8.38 -12.68
CA GLY A 102 -6.45 9.43 -13.25
C GLY A 102 -7.95 9.11 -13.18
N GLU A 103 -8.79 10.11 -13.49
CA GLU A 103 -10.26 10.02 -13.37
C GLU A 103 -10.89 8.93 -14.26
N ASP A 104 -10.30 8.65 -15.41
CA ASP A 104 -10.74 7.58 -16.32
C ASP A 104 -10.33 6.18 -15.86
N GLY A 105 -9.46 6.08 -14.85
CA GLY A 105 -9.08 4.81 -14.24
C GLY A 105 -10.11 4.34 -13.22
N ARG A 106 -10.02 3.08 -12.80
CA ARG A 106 -10.89 2.51 -11.77
C ARG A 106 -10.11 1.64 -10.80
N VAL A 107 -10.35 1.85 -9.52
CA VAL A 107 -9.87 0.97 -8.44
C VAL A 107 -11.06 0.21 -7.88
N TRP A 108 -10.99 -1.12 -7.88
CA TRP A 108 -11.86 -1.98 -7.09
C TRP A 108 -11.09 -2.39 -5.85
N SER A 109 -11.65 -2.16 -4.68
CA SER A 109 -11.02 -2.54 -3.42
C SER A 109 -11.98 -3.42 -2.63
N ILE A 110 -11.48 -4.53 -2.08
CA ILE A 110 -12.27 -5.47 -1.30
C ILE A 110 -11.90 -5.37 0.17
N GLU A 111 -12.89 -5.18 1.03
CA GLU A 111 -12.71 -5.19 2.49
C GLU A 111 -13.65 -6.19 3.15
N LYS A 112 -13.08 -7.04 4.00
CA LYS A 112 -13.82 -8.10 4.69
C LYS A 112 -14.59 -7.58 5.90
N TYR A 113 -14.04 -6.60 6.61
CA TYR A 113 -14.60 -6.15 7.88
C TYR A 113 -15.41 -4.87 7.71
N ASP A 114 -16.73 -4.96 7.91
CA ASP A 114 -17.69 -3.85 7.81
C ASP A 114 -17.25 -2.57 8.50
N ARG A 115 -16.59 -2.69 9.66
CA ARG A 115 -16.10 -1.53 10.41
C ARG A 115 -15.06 -0.72 9.63
N PHE A 116 -14.13 -1.41 8.95
CA PHE A 116 -13.08 -0.76 8.17
C PHE A 116 -13.65 -0.25 6.86
N ALA A 117 -14.54 -1.04 6.22
CA ALA A 117 -15.25 -0.62 5.02
C ALA A 117 -16.03 0.69 5.23
N LYS A 118 -16.75 0.83 6.36
CA LYS A 118 -17.46 2.07 6.73
C LYS A 118 -16.52 3.27 6.86
N ILE A 119 -15.37 3.08 7.50
CA ILE A 119 -14.36 4.14 7.67
C ILE A 119 -13.74 4.51 6.32
N ALA A 120 -13.35 3.51 5.51
CA ALA A 120 -12.81 3.73 4.18
C ALA A 120 -13.79 4.51 3.30
N ARG A 121 -15.08 4.14 3.30
CA ARG A 121 -16.12 4.85 2.56
C ARG A 121 -16.20 6.32 2.98
N LYS A 122 -16.23 6.60 4.28
CA LYS A 122 -16.22 7.97 4.81
C LYS A 122 -14.97 8.74 4.40
N ASN A 123 -13.80 8.08 4.43
CA ASN A 123 -12.54 8.68 3.99
C ASN A 123 -12.56 8.99 2.49
N PHE A 124 -13.09 8.10 1.65
CA PHE A 124 -13.24 8.33 0.21
C PHE A 124 -14.14 9.54 -0.08
N GLU A 125 -15.29 9.61 0.57
CA GLU A 125 -16.25 10.72 0.43
C GLU A 125 -15.64 12.04 0.90
N LYS A 126 -14.98 12.05 2.06
CA LYS A 126 -14.34 13.24 2.64
C LYS A 126 -13.24 13.81 1.75
N ASN A 127 -12.50 12.94 1.06
CA ASN A 127 -11.43 13.33 0.14
C ASN A 127 -11.90 13.48 -1.31
N GLY A 128 -13.19 13.30 -1.59
CA GLY A 128 -13.78 13.55 -2.92
C GLY A 128 -13.33 12.58 -4.01
N VAL A 129 -12.86 11.39 -3.66
CA VAL A 129 -12.34 10.40 -4.62
C VAL A 129 -13.49 9.63 -5.27
N LYS A 130 -13.62 9.71 -6.61
CA LYS A 130 -14.81 9.23 -7.34
C LYS A 130 -14.61 7.92 -8.09
N ASN A 131 -13.37 7.55 -8.36
CA ASN A 131 -12.99 6.42 -9.20
C ASN A 131 -12.65 5.14 -8.41
N ILE A 132 -13.24 4.98 -7.22
CA ILE A 132 -13.13 3.79 -6.38
C ILE A 132 -14.49 3.09 -6.33
N THR A 133 -14.50 1.75 -6.42
CA THR A 133 -15.61 0.93 -5.92
C THR A 133 -15.11 0.03 -4.80
N LEU A 134 -15.72 0.21 -3.64
CA LEU A 134 -15.52 -0.63 -2.46
C LEU A 134 -16.49 -1.80 -2.52
N LEU A 135 -15.96 -3.01 -2.43
CA LEU A 135 -16.71 -4.26 -2.36
C LEU A 135 -16.57 -4.79 -0.93
N GLU A 136 -17.68 -4.95 -0.24
CA GLU A 136 -17.70 -5.38 1.17
C GLU A 136 -17.99 -6.88 1.23
N GLY A 137 -17.11 -7.65 1.87
CA GLY A 137 -17.25 -9.09 2.03
C GLY A 137 -15.94 -9.87 1.89
N ASP A 138 -16.04 -11.20 1.96
CA ASP A 138 -14.86 -12.04 1.78
C ASP A 138 -14.36 -12.00 0.34
N ALA A 139 -13.06 -11.78 0.16
CA ALA A 139 -12.47 -11.63 -1.16
C ALA A 139 -12.63 -12.88 -2.02
N PHE A 140 -12.58 -14.09 -1.44
CA PHE A 140 -12.75 -15.31 -2.21
C PHE A 140 -14.17 -15.43 -2.76
N GLU A 141 -15.18 -15.12 -1.95
CA GLU A 141 -16.59 -15.18 -2.34
C GLU A 141 -16.92 -14.17 -3.45
N ILE A 142 -16.43 -12.93 -3.29
CA ILE A 142 -16.62 -11.85 -4.26
C ILE A 142 -15.96 -12.22 -5.59
N LEU A 143 -14.70 -12.66 -5.57
CA LEU A 143 -13.96 -13.01 -6.78
C LEU A 143 -14.58 -14.20 -7.51
N GLN A 144 -15.04 -15.21 -6.78
CA GLN A 144 -15.76 -16.33 -7.39
C GLN A 144 -17.04 -15.86 -8.08
N THR A 145 -17.84 -15.01 -7.45
CA THR A 145 -19.11 -14.53 -8.03
C THR A 145 -18.89 -13.69 -9.30
N SER A 146 -17.83 -12.87 -9.33
CA SER A 146 -17.49 -12.04 -10.48
C SER A 146 -16.86 -12.81 -11.66
N LEU A 147 -16.17 -13.93 -11.42
CA LEU A 147 -15.58 -14.76 -12.49
C LEU A 147 -16.63 -15.56 -13.26
N HIS A 148 -17.74 -15.95 -12.64
CA HIS A 148 -18.79 -16.73 -13.31
C HIS A 148 -19.66 -15.90 -14.26
N SER A 149 -19.70 -14.57 -14.09
CA SER A 149 -20.43 -13.66 -14.97
C SER A 149 -19.64 -13.25 -16.23
N ALA A 150 -18.35 -13.62 -16.33
CA ALA A 150 -17.49 -13.36 -17.49
C ALA A 150 -17.27 -14.60 -18.40
N GLY A 151 -17.84 -15.76 -18.05
CA GLY A 151 -17.69 -17.03 -18.78
C GLY A 151 -18.80 -17.34 -19.80
N GLY A 152 -19.54 -16.33 -20.26
CA GLY A 152 -20.58 -16.47 -21.29
C GLY A 152 -20.30 -15.56 -22.48
N GLY A 153 -19.41 -16.01 -23.37
CA GLY A 153 -19.04 -15.34 -24.62
C GLY A 153 -18.09 -16.20 -25.44
#